data_AF-A0A521T814-F1
#
_entry.id   AF-A0A521T814-F1
#
_cell.length_a   1.000
_cell.length_b   1.000
_cell.length_c   1.000
_cell.angle_alpha   90.00
_cell.angle_beta   90.00
_cell.angle_gamma   90.00
#
_symmetry.space_group_name_H-M   'P 1'
#
loop_
_entity.id
_entity.type
_entity.pdbx_description
1 polymer ?
#
loop_
_entity_poly.entity_id
_entity_poly.type
_entity_poly.pdbx_seq_one_letter_code
_entity_poly.pdbx_strand_id
1 'polypeptide(L)'
;MKIAVMGMGVAGSYLIARLKNSEHEVVGYERSTQERHDSICAWGTIKSELEKFCKKTGRNFDDFLIHEGKTMHVKMNNSVKFDIGLHGLCTYDKLALIKDFIKDSKIIYGEAPKLEDLEKEYDMIVDCTGFARTYLPKLEEDFFLPTYEYKVEYEDKV
;
A
#
# COMPACT_ATOMS: atom_id res chain seq x y z
N MET A 1 3.19 -13.66 -20.71
CA MET A 1 4.40 -13.09 -20.09
C MET A 1 4.49 -13.60 -18.67
N LYS A 2 5.71 -13.83 -18.19
CA LYS A 2 6.04 -14.07 -16.79
C LYS A 2 6.50 -12.76 -16.16
N ILE A 3 5.80 -12.29 -15.15
CA ILE A 3 5.95 -10.96 -14.55
C ILE A 3 6.34 -11.08 -13.08
N ALA A 4 7.43 -10.43 -12.68
CA ALA A 4 7.79 -10.26 -11.28
C ALA A 4 7.30 -8.90 -10.78
N VAL A 5 6.60 -8.88 -9.65
CA VAL A 5 6.19 -7.65 -8.95
C VAL A 5 6.97 -7.56 -7.64
N MET A 6 7.81 -6.53 -7.50
CA MET A 6 8.74 -6.42 -6.37
C MET A 6 8.20 -5.47 -5.30
N GLY A 7 7.89 -5.97 -4.11
CA GLY A 7 7.36 -5.22 -2.96
C GLY A 7 5.84 -5.30 -2.85
N MET A 8 5.34 -5.89 -1.77
CA MET A 8 3.90 -6.18 -1.56
C MET A 8 3.18 -5.15 -0.67
N GLY A 9 3.65 -3.90 -0.71
CA GLY A 9 2.90 -2.75 -0.21
C GLY A 9 1.64 -2.47 -1.05
N VAL A 10 1.06 -1.29 -0.91
CA VAL A 10 -0.23 -0.97 -1.57
C VAL A 10 -0.18 -1.14 -3.09
N ALA A 11 0.84 -0.57 -3.75
CA ALA A 11 0.91 -0.57 -5.20
C ALA A 11 1.09 -2.00 -5.75
N GLY A 12 2.05 -2.76 -5.20
CA GLY A 12 2.33 -4.13 -5.65
C GLY A 12 1.18 -5.08 -5.37
N SER A 13 0.58 -5.01 -4.17
CA SER A 13 -0.59 -5.83 -3.82
C SER A 13 -1.80 -5.51 -4.72
N TYR A 14 -2.08 -4.23 -4.97
CA TYR A 14 -3.16 -3.85 -5.88
C TYR A 14 -2.89 -4.31 -7.32
N LEU A 15 -1.66 -4.17 -7.81
CA LEU A 15 -1.28 -4.60 -9.15
C LEU A 15 -1.48 -6.11 -9.33
N ILE A 16 -0.99 -6.93 -8.39
CA ILE A 16 -1.15 -8.38 -8.51
C ILE A 16 -2.63 -8.80 -8.43
N ALA A 17 -3.42 -8.13 -7.59
CA ALA A 17 -4.87 -8.35 -7.53
C ALA A 17 -5.58 -8.02 -8.86
N ARG A 18 -5.09 -7.02 -9.60
CA ARG A 18 -5.61 -6.64 -10.93
C ARG A 18 -5.21 -7.63 -12.01
N LEU A 19 -4.07 -8.28 -11.87
CA LEU A 19 -3.54 -9.23 -12.86
C LEU A 19 -3.89 -10.70 -12.57
N LYS A 20 -4.48 -11.00 -11.40
CA LYS A 20 -4.80 -12.37 -10.94
C LYS A 20 -5.49 -13.24 -12.01
N ASN A 21 -6.43 -12.68 -12.76
CA ASN A 21 -7.22 -13.40 -13.76
C ASN A 21 -6.79 -13.07 -15.21
N SER A 22 -5.58 -12.55 -15.38
CA SER A 22 -5.00 -12.35 -16.71
C SER A 22 -4.36 -13.64 -17.24
N GLU A 23 -4.00 -13.63 -18.52
CA GLU A 23 -3.21 -14.67 -19.17
C GLU A 23 -1.73 -14.69 -18.77
N HIS A 24 -1.30 -13.79 -17.88
CA HIS A 24 0.09 -13.66 -17.45
C HIS A 24 0.37 -14.51 -16.20
N GLU A 25 1.58 -15.09 -16.13
CA GLU A 25 2.08 -15.66 -14.88
C GLU A 25 2.67 -14.53 -14.05
N VAL A 26 2.06 -14.22 -12.90
CA VAL A 26 2.50 -13.11 -12.03
C VAL A 26 2.96 -13.66 -10.69
N VAL A 27 4.17 -13.28 -10.27
CA VAL A 27 4.77 -13.63 -8.98
C VAL A 27 5.08 -12.35 -8.23
N GLY A 28 4.53 -12.22 -7.01
CA GLY A 28 4.86 -11.14 -6.10
C GLY A 28 6.02 -11.53 -5.18
N TYR A 29 6.94 -10.60 -4.93
CA TYR A 29 8.01 -10.76 -3.95
C TYR A 29 7.88 -9.74 -2.83
N GLU A 30 8.06 -10.18 -1.59
CA GLU A 30 8.12 -9.31 -0.42
C GLU A 30 9.36 -9.65 0.39
N ARG A 31 10.19 -8.62 0.66
CA ARG A 31 11.44 -8.79 1.43
C ARG A 31 11.18 -9.19 2.87
N SER A 32 10.04 -8.79 3.43
CA SER A 32 9.63 -9.11 4.79
C SER A 32 9.13 -10.55 4.84
N THR A 33 9.30 -11.22 5.98
CA THR A 33 8.61 -12.49 6.19
C THR A 33 7.11 -12.27 6.29
N GLN A 34 6.30 -13.30 6.08
CA GLN A 34 4.84 -13.16 6.11
C GLN A 34 4.33 -12.66 7.48
N GLU A 35 4.98 -13.06 8.57
CA GLU A 35 4.64 -12.65 9.94
C GLU A 35 5.02 -11.20 10.22
N ARG A 36 6.02 -10.67 9.51
CA ARG A 36 6.54 -9.31 9.67
C ARG A 36 6.07 -8.36 8.56
N HIS A 37 5.23 -8.84 7.64
CA HIS A 37 4.66 -8.00 6.60
C HIS A 37 3.65 -7.03 7.23
N ASP A 38 4.08 -5.77 7.33
CA ASP A 38 3.34 -4.69 8.00
C ASP A 38 3.33 -3.41 7.13
N SER A 39 2.42 -2.50 7.45
CA SER A 39 2.36 -1.16 6.87
C SER A 39 2.26 -0.13 8.00
N ILE A 40 3.38 0.53 8.29
CA ILE A 40 3.52 1.49 9.40
C ILE A 40 2.76 2.81 9.20
N CYS A 41 2.46 3.19 7.95
CA CYS A 41 1.80 4.46 7.66
C CYS A 41 0.28 4.37 7.81
N ALA A 42 -0.28 5.19 8.70
CA ALA A 42 -1.72 5.36 8.87
C ALA A 42 -2.30 6.10 7.67
N TRP A 43 -3.45 5.64 7.15
CA TRP A 43 -4.00 6.17 5.92
C TRP A 43 -5.37 6.82 6.08
N GLY A 44 -5.39 8.13 5.81
CA GLY A 44 -6.59 8.87 5.44
C GLY A 44 -6.67 8.96 3.92
N THR A 45 -7.82 8.66 3.34
CA THR A 45 -8.05 8.72 1.89
C THR A 45 -9.46 9.17 1.56
N ILE A 46 -9.76 9.34 0.28
CA ILE A 46 -11.12 9.60 -0.21
C ILE A 46 -11.81 8.27 -0.46
N LYS A 47 -12.87 7.97 0.31
CA LYS A 47 -13.66 6.73 0.25
C LYS A 47 -14.05 6.37 -1.18
N SER A 48 -14.66 7.33 -1.89
CA SER A 48 -15.14 7.12 -3.26
C SER A 48 -14.04 6.78 -4.26
N GLU A 49 -12.80 7.20 -4.02
CA GLU A 49 -11.66 6.81 -4.88
C GLU A 49 -11.21 5.38 -4.58
N LEU A 50 -11.11 5.01 -3.30
CA LEU A 50 -10.74 3.64 -2.93
C LEU A 50 -11.79 2.60 -3.30
N GLU A 51 -13.08 2.95 -3.23
CA GLU A 51 -14.17 2.13 -3.75
C GLU A 51 -13.98 1.81 -5.25
N LYS A 52 -13.61 2.81 -6.06
CA LYS A 52 -13.35 2.60 -7.50
C LYS A 52 -12.18 1.64 -7.73
N PHE A 53 -11.12 1.73 -6.93
CA PHE A 53 -9.98 0.81 -7.03
C PHE A 53 -10.36 -0.60 -6.58
N CYS A 54 -11.00 -0.76 -5.42
CA CYS A 54 -11.43 -2.07 -4.92
C CYS A 54 -12.43 -2.76 -5.86
N LYS A 55 -13.35 -2.00 -6.46
CA LYS A 55 -14.28 -2.53 -7.46
C LYS A 55 -13.57 -3.15 -8.66
N LYS A 56 -12.44 -2.57 -9.12
CA LYS A 56 -11.65 -3.10 -10.23
C LYS A 56 -10.95 -4.43 -9.90
N THR A 57 -10.83 -4.76 -8.62
CA THR A 57 -10.30 -6.05 -8.14
C THR A 57 -11.41 -6.96 -7.60
N GLY A 58 -12.68 -6.57 -7.72
CA GLY A 58 -13.81 -7.35 -7.19
C GLY A 58 -13.90 -7.37 -5.67
N ARG A 59 -13.30 -6.39 -4.98
CA ARG A 59 -13.40 -6.21 -3.52
C ARG A 59 -14.43 -5.13 -3.18
N ASN A 60 -15.06 -5.28 -2.02
CA ASN A 60 -15.83 -4.22 -1.40
C ASN A 60 -14.92 -3.42 -0.45
N PHE A 61 -14.82 -2.10 -0.62
CA PHE A 61 -13.96 -1.28 0.23
C PHE A 61 -14.52 -1.12 1.66
N ASP A 62 -15.85 -1.15 1.82
CA ASP A 62 -16.50 -1.01 3.13
C ASP A 62 -16.07 -2.11 4.11
N ASP A 63 -15.61 -3.26 3.63
CA ASP A 63 -15.11 -4.37 4.47
C ASP A 63 -13.84 -3.98 5.26
N PHE A 64 -13.15 -2.91 4.87
CA PHE A 64 -11.91 -2.44 5.49
C PHE A 64 -12.07 -1.06 6.17
N LEU A 65 -13.24 -0.42 6.04
CA LEU A 65 -13.47 0.92 6.55
C LEU A 65 -13.40 0.95 8.09
N ILE A 66 -12.56 1.82 8.65
CA ILE A 66 -12.47 2.03 10.11
C ILE A 66 -13.34 3.21 10.51
N HIS A 67 -13.18 4.35 9.82
CA HIS A 67 -13.92 5.56 10.15
C HIS A 67 -14.13 6.44 8.92
N GLU A 68 -15.31 7.01 8.78
CA GLU A 68 -15.62 8.02 7.77
C GLU A 68 -15.78 9.39 8.42
N GLY A 69 -14.79 10.26 8.20
CA GLY A 69 -14.73 11.59 8.78
C GLY A 69 -15.71 12.55 8.10
N LYS A 70 -16.43 13.32 8.91
CA LYS A 70 -17.35 14.38 8.44
C LYS A 70 -16.82 15.79 8.70
N THR A 71 -16.03 15.95 9.75
CA THR A 71 -15.46 17.23 10.15
C THR A 71 -14.04 17.01 10.69
N MET A 72 -13.09 17.83 10.25
CA MET A 72 -11.75 17.89 10.81
C MET A 72 -11.65 19.14 11.69
N HIS A 73 -11.34 18.92 12.97
CA HIS A 73 -11.10 20.00 13.92
C HIS A 73 -9.62 20.41 13.88
N VAL A 74 -9.34 21.64 13.49
CA VAL A 74 -7.98 22.15 13.37
C VAL A 74 -7.68 23.07 14.54
N LYS A 75 -6.58 22.82 15.26
CA LYS A 75 -6.04 23.71 16.29
C LYS A 75 -4.62 24.12 15.89
N MET A 76 -4.42 25.42 15.68
CA MET A 76 -3.12 25.99 15.35
C MET A 76 -2.38 26.48 16.61
N ASN A 77 -1.07 26.73 16.47
CA ASN A 77 -0.18 27.11 17.57
C ASN A 77 -0.55 28.45 18.24
N ASN A 78 -1.36 29.30 17.60
CA ASN A 78 -1.84 30.59 18.10
C ASN A 78 -3.26 30.51 18.71
N SER A 79 -3.70 29.33 19.14
CA SER A 79 -5.06 29.07 19.66
C SER A 79 -6.20 29.31 18.66
N VAL A 80 -5.89 29.56 17.38
CA VAL A 80 -6.91 29.56 16.32
C VAL A 80 -7.45 28.15 16.19
N LYS A 81 -8.77 28.04 16.29
CA LYS A 81 -9.53 26.81 16.10
C LYS A 81 -10.55 27.02 14.99
N PHE A 82 -10.62 26.09 14.07
CA PHE A 82 -11.64 26.08 13.03
C PHE A 82 -11.92 24.66 12.59
N ASP A 83 -13.10 24.48 12.01
CA ASP A 83 -13.56 23.20 11.52
C ASP A 83 -13.55 23.18 10.00
N ILE A 84 -13.11 22.07 9.44
CA ILE A 84 -13.13 21.81 8.00
C ILE A 84 -14.16 20.71 7.75
N GLY A 85 -15.18 21.00 6.94
CA GLY A 85 -16.09 19.98 6.44
C GLY A 85 -15.35 19.00 5.53
N LEU A 86 -15.50 17.70 5.78
CA LEU A 86 -14.83 16.64 5.04
C LEU A 86 -15.79 16.00 4.03
N HIS A 87 -15.30 15.81 2.81
CA HIS A 87 -16.04 15.16 1.74
C HIS A 87 -15.39 13.82 1.41
N GLY A 88 -15.85 12.77 2.10
CA GLY A 88 -15.42 11.39 1.86
C GLY A 88 -14.05 11.04 2.44
N LEU A 89 -13.44 11.88 3.30
CA LEU A 89 -12.21 11.50 4.00
C LEU A 89 -12.51 10.34 4.95
N CYS A 90 -11.77 9.24 4.83
CA CYS A 90 -11.92 8.07 5.68
C CYS A 90 -10.58 7.45 6.06
N THR A 91 -10.56 6.72 7.17
CA THR A 91 -9.48 5.80 7.55
C THR A 91 -9.95 4.36 7.41
N TYR A 92 -9.02 3.45 7.19
CA TYR A 92 -9.31 2.06 6.90
C TYR A 92 -8.17 1.13 7.31
N ASP A 93 -8.47 -0.15 7.46
CA ASP A 93 -7.48 -1.19 7.76
C ASP A 93 -6.68 -1.51 6.49
N LYS A 94 -5.62 -0.73 6.31
CA LYS A 94 -4.71 -0.82 5.17
C LYS A 94 -4.02 -2.18 5.10
N LEU A 95 -3.63 -2.75 6.23
CA LEU A 95 -2.92 -4.03 6.24
C LEU A 95 -3.89 -5.16 5.88
N ALA A 96 -5.12 -5.15 6.39
CA ALA A 96 -6.15 -6.09 5.98
C ALA A 96 -6.44 -6.00 4.48
N LEU A 97 -6.54 -4.79 3.92
CA LEU A 97 -6.77 -4.61 2.47
C LEU A 97 -5.60 -5.15 1.63
N ILE A 98 -4.35 -4.86 2.02
CA ILE A 98 -3.15 -5.38 1.34
C ILE A 98 -3.16 -6.92 1.37
N LYS A 99 -3.44 -7.52 2.53
CA LYS A 99 -3.52 -8.97 2.69
C LYS A 99 -4.65 -9.56 1.83
N ASP A 100 -5.80 -8.90 1.76
CA ASP A 100 -6.91 -9.34 0.93
C ASP A 100 -6.59 -9.28 -0.57
N PHE A 101 -5.87 -8.25 -1.02
CA PHE A 101 -5.42 -8.14 -2.41
C PHE A 101 -4.54 -9.32 -2.82
N ILE A 102 -3.64 -9.77 -1.95
CA ILE A 102 -2.65 -10.81 -2.28
C ILE A 102 -3.06 -12.24 -1.87
N LYS A 103 -4.15 -12.44 -1.11
CA LYS A 103 -4.52 -13.74 -0.52
C LYS A 103 -4.63 -14.91 -1.50
N ASP A 104 -4.99 -14.62 -2.75
CA ASP A 104 -5.17 -15.62 -3.80
C ASP A 104 -4.10 -15.53 -4.92
N SER A 105 -2.97 -14.88 -4.63
CA SER A 105 -1.87 -14.67 -5.58
C SER A 105 -0.63 -15.44 -5.14
N LYS A 106 0.26 -15.76 -6.09
CA LYS A 106 1.54 -16.39 -5.78
C LYS A 106 2.51 -15.33 -5.22
N ILE A 107 2.78 -15.39 -3.92
CA ILE A 107 3.69 -14.49 -3.21
C ILE A 107 4.86 -15.27 -2.63
N ILE A 108 6.07 -14.75 -2.80
CA ILE A 108 7.30 -15.25 -2.19
C ILE A 108 7.73 -14.23 -1.15
N TYR A 109 7.72 -14.64 0.13
CA TYR A 109 8.08 -13.81 1.28
C TYR A 109 9.52 -14.05 1.72
N GLY A 110 10.12 -13.06 2.38
CA GLY A 110 11.48 -13.15 2.91
C GLY A 110 12.57 -13.04 1.84
N GLU A 111 12.22 -12.69 0.61
CA GLU A 111 13.14 -12.69 -0.52
C GLU A 111 13.20 -11.31 -1.19
N ALA A 112 14.42 -10.90 -1.55
CA ALA A 112 14.70 -9.77 -2.41
C ALA A 112 15.76 -10.21 -3.44
N PRO A 113 15.36 -10.96 -4.48
CA PRO A 113 16.27 -11.45 -5.51
C PRO A 113 17.02 -10.30 -6.17
N LYS A 114 18.23 -10.56 -6.66
CA LYS A 114 18.98 -9.57 -7.42
C LYS A 114 18.37 -9.36 -8.80
N LEU A 115 18.57 -8.17 -9.37
CA LEU A 115 18.02 -7.83 -10.68
C LEU A 115 18.49 -8.81 -11.76
N GLU A 116 19.76 -9.21 -11.75
CA GLU A 116 20.33 -10.10 -12.76
C GLU A 116 19.71 -11.50 -12.74
N ASP A 117 19.19 -11.95 -11.60
CA ASP A 117 18.51 -13.24 -11.49
C ASP A 117 17.06 -13.14 -11.97
N LEU A 118 16.40 -12.02 -11.68
CA LEU A 118 15.06 -11.73 -12.20
C LEU A 118 15.04 -11.62 -13.73
N GLU A 119 16.03 -10.94 -14.32
CA GLU A 119 16.13 -10.75 -15.77
C GLU A 119 16.32 -12.05 -16.56
N LYS A 120 16.84 -13.11 -15.92
CA LYS A 120 16.97 -14.45 -16.54
C LYS A 120 15.64 -15.20 -16.58
N GLU A 121 14.72 -14.86 -15.67
CA GLU A 121 13.53 -15.66 -15.37
C GLU A 121 12.20 -15.02 -15.78
N TYR A 122 12.16 -13.69 -15.88
CA TYR A 122 10.94 -12.92 -16.05
C TYR A 122 11.01 -12.05 -17.30
N ASP A 123 9.92 -12.00 -18.05
CA ASP A 123 9.79 -11.12 -19.22
C ASP A 123 9.63 -9.65 -18.83
N MET A 124 9.12 -9.40 -17.61
CA MET A 124 8.87 -8.06 -17.09
C MET A 124 9.06 -8.03 -15.58
N ILE A 125 9.71 -6.97 -15.10
CA ILE A 125 9.93 -6.71 -13.67
C ILE A 125 9.27 -5.36 -13.36
N VAL A 126 8.39 -5.35 -12.38
CA VAL A 126 7.70 -4.13 -11.92
C VAL A 126 8.19 -3.78 -10.52
N ASP A 127 8.95 -2.70 -10.41
CA ASP A 127 9.44 -2.21 -9.12
C ASP A 127 8.32 -1.48 -8.35
N CYS A 128 7.78 -2.14 -7.34
CA CYS A 128 6.82 -1.60 -6.39
C CYS A 128 7.43 -1.44 -4.98
N THR A 129 8.76 -1.35 -4.86
CA THR A 129 9.48 -1.20 -3.58
C THR A 129 9.37 0.22 -2.98
N GLY A 130 8.52 1.05 -3.58
CA GLY A 130 8.17 2.39 -3.12
C GLY A 130 9.38 3.30 -3.11
N PHE A 131 9.59 3.97 -1.98
CA PHE A 131 10.70 4.88 -1.78
C PHE A 131 12.08 4.25 -2.06
N ALA A 132 12.24 2.95 -1.79
CA ALA A 132 13.54 2.29 -1.91
C ALA A 132 14.00 2.14 -3.36
N ARG A 133 13.08 2.14 -4.33
CA ARG A 133 13.36 2.02 -5.77
C ARG A 133 14.45 0.99 -6.09
N THR A 134 14.34 -0.17 -5.45
CA THR A 134 15.44 -1.14 -5.31
C THR A 134 15.95 -1.65 -6.66
N TYR A 135 15.09 -1.67 -7.67
CA TYR A 135 15.36 -2.23 -8.99
C TYR A 135 15.42 -1.15 -10.09
N LEU A 136 15.26 0.12 -9.73
CA LEU A 136 15.33 1.24 -10.66
C LEU A 136 16.65 2.02 -10.48
N PRO A 137 17.14 2.69 -11.53
CA PRO A 137 18.30 3.55 -11.42
C PRO A 137 18.02 4.70 -10.44
N LYS A 138 19.10 5.19 -9.82
CA LYS A 138 19.07 6.40 -9.01
C LYS A 138 18.60 7.58 -9.85
N LEU A 139 17.81 8.45 -9.24
CA LEU A 139 17.50 9.73 -9.85
C LEU A 139 18.75 10.62 -9.86
N GLU A 140 18.87 11.43 -10.89
CA GLU A 140 19.90 12.48 -10.98
C GLU A 140 19.68 13.53 -9.88
N GLU A 141 18.43 13.91 -9.66
CA GLU A 141 18.00 14.78 -8.57
C GLU A 141 17.07 13.99 -7.63
N ASP A 142 17.54 13.71 -6.43
CA ASP A 142 16.77 13.03 -5.39
C ASP A 142 16.79 13.86 -4.10
N PHE A 143 15.61 14.11 -3.52
CA PHE A 143 15.45 14.94 -2.32
C PHE A 143 14.64 14.18 -1.28
N PHE A 144 15.21 14.06 -0.08
CA PHE A 144 14.62 13.30 1.01
C PHE A 144 14.16 14.23 2.13
N LEU A 145 12.87 14.16 2.44
CA LEU A 145 12.30 14.79 3.62
C LEU A 145 12.06 13.72 4.69
N PRO A 146 12.83 13.70 5.80
CA PRO A 146 12.61 12.74 6.86
C PRO A 146 11.24 12.96 7.48
N THR A 147 10.43 11.91 7.50
CA THR A 147 9.11 11.89 8.14
C THR A 147 9.13 10.86 9.24
N TYR A 148 8.71 11.26 10.44
CA TYR A 148 8.61 10.37 11.60
C TYR A 148 7.14 10.16 11.92
N GLU A 149 6.73 8.90 11.93
CA GLU A 149 5.39 8.48 12.30
C GLU A 149 5.49 7.49 13.47
N TYR A 150 4.61 7.63 14.45
CA TYR A 150 4.54 6.75 15.61
C TYR A 150 3.18 6.07 15.63
N LYS A 151 3.19 4.73 15.73
CA LYS A 151 1.99 3.97 16.06
C LYS A 151 1.79 4.08 17.57
N VAL A 152 0.68 4.68 17.98
CA VAL A 152 0.33 4.89 19.39
C VAL A 152 -0.76 3.93 19.82
N GLU A 153 -0.64 3.39 21.03
CA GLU A 153 -1.69 2.63 21.71
C GLU A 153 -2.28 3.52 22.79
N TYR A 154 -3.61 3.68 22.78
CA TYR A 154 -4.32 4.46 23.79
C TYR A 154 -4.80 3.53 24.91
N GLU A 155 -4.59 3.93 26.17
CA GLU A 155 -4.99 3.14 27.36
C GLU A 155 -6.51 2.91 27.40
N ASP A 156 -7.27 3.90 26.96
CA ASP A 156 -8.72 3.82 26.78
C ASP A 156 -9.02 3.64 25.29
N LYS A 157 -9.36 2.40 24.90
CA LYS A 157 -9.74 2.05 23.53
C LYS A 157 -10.83 3.00 23.02
N VAL A 158 -10.55 3.74 21.96
CA VAL A 158 -11.56 4.49 21.18
C VAL A 158 -12.32 3.52 20.28
#